data_AF-A0A8H7J4K3-F1
#
_entry.id   AF-A0A8H7J4K3-F1
#
_cell.length_a   1.000
_cell.length_b   1.000
_cell.length_c   1.000
_cell.angle_alpha   90.00
_cell.angle_beta   90.00
_cell.angle_gamma   90.00
#
_symmetry.space_group_name_H-M   'P 1'
#
loop_
_entity.id
_entity.type
_entity.pdbx_description
1 polymer ?
#
loop_
_entity_poly.entity_id
_entity_poly.type
_entity_poly.pdbx_seq_one_letter_code
_entity_poly.pdbx_strand_id
1 'polypeptide(L)'
;MATNFSKSSNRPANTPHSPAAVPCGRDDMTVNGEVKRPAMDRDDLRRGLVTSSTKARIESLARLEHQVADESLVPADLQALLATLFETYPLYDDRESRRAVEAVLRSLINGPHGDLVLPAIVKFLGDECQKKGIAHVNAFVLVDWCSALLVQFAKQPERWSKFGLHLALADARVLETCVAAGSDRRAARISHSALVVTRRALRALLGSKDIGQHALDKLVANLTA
;
A
#
# COMPACT_ATOMS: atom_id res chain seq x y z
N MET A 1 0.68 -73.07 -2.79
CA MET A 1 2.02 -72.65 -3.27
C MET A 1 2.36 -71.40 -2.46
N ALA A 2 3.19 -71.50 -1.42
CA ALA A 2 4.67 -71.53 -1.46
C ALA A 2 5.26 -70.15 -1.87
N THR A 3 6.21 -69.52 -1.17
CA THR A 3 6.85 -69.78 0.15
C THR A 3 7.62 -68.52 0.58
N ASN A 4 7.79 -68.31 1.90
CA ASN A 4 8.93 -67.70 2.61
C ASN A 4 9.79 -66.59 1.95
N PHE A 5 10.09 -65.52 2.69
CA PHE A 5 11.42 -65.38 3.33
C PHE A 5 11.44 -64.34 4.47
N SER A 6 12.45 -64.43 5.35
CA SER A 6 12.61 -63.62 6.57
C SER A 6 14.00 -62.95 6.63
N LYS A 7 14.25 -62.19 7.72
CA LYS A 7 15.55 -61.64 8.19
C LYS A 7 16.03 -60.35 7.50
N SER A 8 16.85 -59.49 8.10
CA SER A 8 17.17 -59.22 9.53
C SER A 8 18.04 -57.95 9.61
N SER A 9 18.06 -57.30 10.79
CA SER A 9 19.04 -56.32 11.29
C SER A 9 20.41 -56.24 10.60
N ASN A 10 20.92 -55.01 10.37
CA ASN A 10 22.18 -54.57 10.98
C ASN A 10 22.46 -53.04 10.92
N ARG A 11 22.78 -52.46 12.08
CA ARG A 11 23.80 -51.40 12.26
C ARG A 11 25.14 -52.14 12.50
N PRO A 12 26.29 -51.60 12.06
CA PRO A 12 26.95 -50.46 12.73
C PRO A 12 27.27 -49.34 11.69
N ALA A 13 28.09 -48.30 11.92
CA ALA A 13 29.07 -48.06 12.98
C ALA A 13 29.19 -46.57 13.40
N ASN A 14 30.35 -46.24 13.99
CA ASN A 14 30.77 -45.02 14.65
C ASN A 14 32.32 -44.99 14.53
N THR A 15 32.96 -43.87 14.23
CA THR A 15 34.39 -43.61 14.55
C THR A 15 34.71 -42.11 14.41
N PRO A 16 35.59 -41.53 15.25
CA PRO A 16 35.88 -40.08 15.29
C PRO A 16 37.22 -39.71 14.62
N HIS A 17 37.49 -38.42 14.41
CA HIS A 17 38.79 -37.81 14.71
C HIS A 17 38.77 -36.26 14.65
N SER A 18 39.54 -35.64 15.54
CA SER A 18 39.99 -34.23 15.57
C SER A 18 41.55 -34.26 15.59
N PRO A 19 42.34 -33.15 15.60
CA PRO A 19 41.99 -31.71 15.57
C PRO A 19 42.93 -30.81 14.69
N ALA A 20 42.69 -29.49 14.75
CA ALA A 20 43.66 -28.37 14.72
C ALA A 20 44.59 -28.07 13.51
N ALA A 21 44.47 -26.85 12.97
CA ALA A 21 45.61 -25.97 12.64
C ALA A 21 45.16 -24.49 12.55
N VAL A 22 45.91 -23.58 13.19
CA VAL A 22 45.80 -22.11 13.05
C VAL A 22 47.15 -21.60 12.53
N PRO A 23 47.17 -20.60 11.62
CA PRO A 23 48.09 -19.49 11.86
C PRO A 23 47.57 -18.09 11.47
N CYS A 24 47.70 -17.17 12.42
CA CYS A 24 48.11 -15.76 12.26
C CYS A 24 47.91 -15.01 10.92
N GLY A 25 46.95 -14.08 10.94
CA GLY A 25 47.28 -12.65 11.03
C GLY A 25 47.42 -11.82 9.73
N ARG A 26 46.99 -10.55 9.85
CA ARG A 26 46.96 -9.46 8.85
C ARG A 26 45.84 -9.57 7.79
N ASP A 27 45.06 -8.53 7.48
CA ASP A 27 45.01 -7.16 8.03
C ASP A 27 43.58 -6.73 8.35
N ASP A 28 43.43 -5.93 9.41
CA ASP A 28 42.19 -5.26 9.77
C ASP A 28 41.98 -4.06 8.83
N MET A 29 40.98 -4.16 7.96
CA MET A 29 40.45 -3.01 7.24
C MET A 29 38.92 -3.07 7.29
N THR A 30 38.39 -2.95 8.51
CA THR A 30 36.98 -2.66 8.76
C THR A 30 36.60 -1.30 8.17
N VAL A 31 36.29 -1.28 6.86
CA VAL A 31 35.65 -0.15 6.19
C VAL A 31 34.20 -0.05 6.68
N ASN A 32 34.03 0.45 7.90
CA ASN A 32 32.77 1.01 8.38
C ASN A 32 32.52 2.35 7.69
N GLY A 33 32.37 2.28 6.36
CA GLY A 33 31.60 3.26 5.64
C GLY A 33 30.14 3.06 6.03
N GLU A 34 29.70 3.74 7.10
CA GLU A 34 28.32 4.18 7.16
C GLU A 34 28.08 5.01 5.90
N VAL A 35 27.58 4.36 4.84
CA VAL A 35 27.01 5.04 3.70
C VAL A 35 25.76 5.70 4.25
N LYS A 36 25.96 6.91 4.78
CA LYS A 36 24.91 7.82 5.22
C LYS A 36 24.12 8.18 3.97
N ARG A 37 23.18 7.30 3.64
CA ARG A 37 22.28 7.46 2.49
C ARG A 37 21.70 8.86 2.59
N PRO A 38 21.77 9.68 1.53
CA PRO A 38 21.27 11.03 1.60
C PRO A 38 19.80 10.96 2.02
N ALA A 39 19.45 11.68 3.08
CA ALA A 39 18.06 11.85 3.48
C ALA A 39 17.26 12.31 2.27
N MET A 40 16.02 11.87 2.16
CA MET A 40 15.19 12.14 0.98
C MET A 40 15.09 13.65 0.76
N ASP A 41 15.58 14.15 -0.38
CA ASP A 41 15.50 15.58 -0.69
C ASP A 41 14.03 15.98 -0.83
N ARG A 42 13.56 16.71 0.18
CA ARG A 42 12.15 17.09 0.36
C ARG A 42 11.74 18.16 -0.64
N ASP A 43 12.68 19.02 -1.02
CA ASP A 43 12.42 20.08 -1.99
C ASP A 43 12.38 19.50 -3.40
N ASP A 44 13.24 18.54 -3.74
CA ASP A 44 13.16 17.79 -5.01
C ASP A 44 11.89 16.95 -5.10
N LEU A 45 11.50 16.26 -4.02
CA LEU A 45 10.23 15.53 -3.97
C LEU A 45 9.05 16.48 -4.23
N ARG A 46 9.00 17.62 -3.52
CA ARG A 46 7.95 18.63 -3.66
C ARG A 46 7.93 19.23 -5.07
N ARG A 47 9.09 19.61 -5.61
CA ARG A 47 9.24 20.10 -7.01
C ARG A 47 8.72 19.06 -8.01
N GLY A 48 9.06 17.78 -7.81
CA GLY A 48 8.66 16.67 -8.66
C GLY A 48 7.15 16.39 -8.66
N LEU A 49 6.44 16.66 -7.56
CA LEU A 49 5.00 16.39 -7.43
C LEU A 49 4.10 17.60 -7.71
N VAL A 50 4.55 18.82 -7.39
CA VAL A 50 3.81 20.08 -7.63
C VAL A 50 3.90 20.54 -9.10
N THR A 51 4.77 19.92 -9.91
CA THR A 51 4.95 20.25 -11.32
C THR A 51 3.67 20.18 -12.16
N SER A 52 3.54 21.12 -13.12
CA SER A 52 2.50 21.13 -14.14
C SER A 52 2.70 20.07 -15.23
N SER A 53 3.89 19.46 -15.33
CA SER A 53 4.18 18.39 -16.28
C SER A 53 3.77 17.03 -15.73
N THR A 54 2.65 16.50 -16.21
CA THR A 54 2.19 15.12 -15.91
C THR A 54 3.31 14.08 -16.10
N LYS A 55 4.13 14.22 -17.15
CA LYS A 55 5.28 13.33 -17.38
C LYS A 55 6.30 13.40 -16.24
N ALA A 56 6.73 14.60 -15.85
CA ALA A 56 7.70 14.77 -14.76
C ALA A 56 7.14 14.30 -13.40
N ARG A 57 5.83 14.48 -13.18
CA ARG A 57 5.12 13.98 -12.00
C ARG A 57 5.10 12.45 -11.94
N ILE A 58 4.77 11.79 -13.04
CA ILE A 58 4.79 10.31 -13.15
C ILE A 58 6.22 9.77 -12.94
N GLU A 59 7.23 10.37 -13.58
CA GLU A 59 8.63 9.96 -13.41
C GLU A 59 9.09 10.11 -11.95
N SER A 60 8.65 11.17 -11.26
CA SER A 60 8.95 11.38 -9.85
C SER A 60 8.25 10.36 -8.93
N LEU A 61 6.99 10.05 -9.21
CA LEU A 61 6.24 9.00 -8.51
C LEU A 61 6.83 7.60 -8.75
N ALA A 62 7.31 7.29 -9.96
CA ALA A 62 7.96 6.01 -10.25
C ALA A 62 9.30 5.84 -9.53
N ARG A 63 10.13 6.90 -9.47
CA ARG A 63 11.35 6.87 -8.64
C ARG A 63 11.03 6.65 -7.16
N LEU A 64 9.99 7.32 -6.69
CA LEU A 64 9.50 7.22 -5.32
C LEU A 64 8.96 5.81 -4.99
N GLU A 65 8.25 5.15 -5.90
CA GLU A 65 7.76 3.77 -5.73
C GLU A 65 8.91 2.80 -5.41
N HIS A 66 10.05 2.96 -6.08
CA HIS A 66 11.26 2.17 -5.80
C HIS A 66 11.92 2.56 -4.47
N GLN A 67 11.93 3.85 -4.10
CA GLN A 67 12.52 4.32 -2.84
C GLN A 67 11.73 3.86 -1.61
N VAL A 68 10.40 3.84 -1.66
CA VAL A 68 9.56 3.43 -0.51
C VAL A 68 9.57 1.93 -0.23
N ALA A 69 10.06 1.12 -1.17
CA ALA A 69 10.30 -0.30 -0.98
C ALA A 69 11.59 -0.58 -0.17
N ASP A 70 12.43 0.44 0.08
CA ASP A 70 13.68 0.32 0.82
C ASP A 70 13.50 0.57 2.33
N GLU A 71 14.02 -0.32 3.16
CA GLU A 71 13.96 -0.24 4.63
C GLU A 71 14.68 0.97 5.24
N SER A 72 15.56 1.62 4.50
CA SER A 72 16.40 2.73 4.99
C SER A 72 15.70 4.09 5.15
N LEU A 73 14.44 4.23 4.74
CA LEU A 73 13.70 5.48 4.95
C LEU A 73 13.44 5.74 6.43
N VAL A 74 14.00 6.84 6.94
CA VAL A 74 13.78 7.27 8.33
C VAL A 74 12.36 7.82 8.53
N PRO A 75 11.77 7.73 9.74
CA PRO A 75 10.40 8.19 10.01
C PRO A 75 10.11 9.64 9.61
N ALA A 76 11.10 10.53 9.73
CA ALA A 76 10.96 11.94 9.36
C ALA A 76 10.80 12.14 7.84
N ASP A 77 11.38 11.27 7.02
CA ASP A 77 11.28 11.32 5.56
C ASP A 77 9.98 10.67 5.08
N LEU A 78 9.52 9.59 5.75
CA LEU A 78 8.17 9.04 5.56
C LEU A 78 7.09 10.08 5.89
N GLN A 79 7.26 10.86 6.96
CA GLN A 79 6.32 11.94 7.31
C GLN A 79 6.31 13.05 6.25
N ALA A 80 7.48 13.50 5.78
CA ALA A 80 7.59 14.52 4.73
C ALA A 80 6.99 14.02 3.40
N LEU A 81 7.20 12.74 3.07
CA LEU A 81 6.61 12.07 1.93
C LEU A 81 5.08 12.07 1.99
N LEU A 82 4.50 11.56 3.08
CA LEU A 82 3.05 11.52 3.25
C LEU A 82 2.44 12.91 3.18
N ALA A 83 3.03 13.89 3.87
CA ALA A 83 2.58 15.29 3.81
C ALA A 83 2.59 15.83 2.37
N THR A 84 3.62 15.52 1.57
CA THR A 84 3.70 15.96 0.18
C THR A 84 2.63 15.28 -0.68
N LEU A 85 2.48 13.95 -0.59
CA LEU A 85 1.44 13.20 -1.32
C LEU A 85 0.03 13.72 -0.99
N PHE A 86 -0.24 13.99 0.29
CA PHE A 86 -1.52 14.50 0.77
C PHE A 86 -1.77 15.94 0.32
N GLU A 87 -0.74 16.78 0.19
CA GLU A 87 -0.89 18.13 -0.36
C GLU A 87 -1.14 18.10 -1.88
N THR A 88 -0.44 17.23 -2.62
CA THR A 88 -0.53 17.17 -4.09
C THR A 88 -1.66 16.29 -4.62
N TYR A 89 -2.50 15.70 -3.76
CA TYR A 89 -3.64 14.87 -4.18
C TYR A 89 -4.57 15.52 -5.24
N PRO A 90 -4.86 16.84 -5.22
CA PRO A 90 -5.71 17.49 -6.23
C PRO A 90 -5.08 17.55 -7.63
N LEU A 91 -3.76 17.37 -7.73
CA LEU A 91 -3.02 17.44 -8.99
C LEU A 91 -3.08 16.14 -9.80
N TYR A 92 -3.64 15.06 -9.24
CA TYR A 92 -3.73 13.74 -9.88
C TYR A 92 -5.05 13.57 -10.65
N ASP A 93 -5.43 14.55 -11.46
CA ASP A 93 -6.67 14.50 -12.26
C ASP A 93 -6.56 13.61 -13.51
N ASP A 94 -5.35 13.36 -13.99
CA ASP A 94 -5.04 12.39 -15.05
C ASP A 94 -4.89 10.94 -14.51
N ARG A 95 -5.18 9.96 -15.38
CA ARG A 95 -5.28 8.53 -15.00
C ARG A 95 -3.90 7.94 -14.67
N GLU A 96 -2.88 8.41 -15.39
CA GLU A 96 -1.52 7.92 -15.33
C GLU A 96 -0.85 8.35 -14.01
N SER A 97 -1.05 9.59 -13.58
CA SER A 97 -0.67 10.10 -12.26
C SER A 97 -1.37 9.32 -11.14
N ARG A 98 -2.70 9.09 -11.21
CA ARG A 98 -3.38 8.29 -10.16
C ARG A 98 -2.84 6.88 -10.06
N ARG A 99 -2.53 6.22 -11.19
CA ARG A 99 -1.90 4.90 -11.21
C ARG A 99 -0.50 4.90 -10.58
N ALA A 100 0.30 5.91 -10.87
CA ALA A 100 1.63 6.05 -10.28
C ALA A 100 1.55 6.26 -8.76
N VAL A 101 0.61 7.07 -8.27
CA VAL A 101 0.37 7.20 -6.82
C VAL A 101 -0.21 5.92 -6.20
N GLU A 102 -1.11 5.22 -6.90
CA GLU A 102 -1.64 3.92 -6.45
C GLU A 102 -0.50 2.91 -6.23
N ALA A 103 0.50 2.92 -7.10
CA ALA A 103 1.68 2.07 -6.99
C ALA A 103 2.55 2.47 -5.78
N VAL A 104 2.85 3.77 -5.61
CA VAL A 104 3.55 4.29 -4.41
C VAL A 104 2.84 3.93 -3.11
N LEU A 105 1.52 4.15 -3.02
CA LEU A 105 0.72 3.82 -1.84
C LEU A 105 0.72 2.31 -1.56
N ARG A 106 0.66 1.48 -2.60
CA ARG A 106 0.73 0.02 -2.48
C ARG A 106 2.10 -0.44 -1.97
N SER A 107 3.19 0.14 -2.49
CA SER A 107 4.55 -0.16 -2.05
C SER A 107 4.83 0.32 -0.63
N LEU A 108 4.33 1.50 -0.23
CA LEU A 108 4.34 1.97 1.15
C LEU A 108 3.61 1.01 2.11
N ILE A 109 2.39 0.59 1.76
CA ILE A 109 1.50 -0.17 2.66
C ILE A 109 1.90 -1.65 2.74
N ASN A 110 2.35 -2.25 1.65
CA ASN A 110 2.80 -3.65 1.64
C ASN A 110 4.31 -3.82 1.89
N GLY A 111 5.06 -2.72 1.92
CA GLY A 111 6.48 -2.69 2.26
C GLY A 111 6.76 -2.61 3.76
N PRO A 112 8.04 -2.48 4.14
CA PRO A 112 8.48 -2.55 5.54
C PRO A 112 7.90 -1.44 6.43
N HIS A 113 7.58 -0.29 5.84
CA HIS A 113 7.04 0.88 6.54
C HIS A 113 5.52 0.84 6.74
N GLY A 114 4.84 -0.20 6.24
CA GLY A 114 3.40 -0.24 6.10
C GLY A 114 2.61 0.04 7.39
N ASP A 115 2.99 -0.58 8.50
CA ASP A 115 2.27 -0.42 9.77
C ASP A 115 2.52 0.94 10.44
N LEU A 116 3.62 1.62 10.09
CA LEU A 116 3.94 2.97 10.53
C LEU A 116 3.16 4.04 9.73
N VAL A 117 3.07 3.88 8.41
CA VAL A 117 2.45 4.88 7.51
C VAL A 117 0.93 4.75 7.38
N LEU A 118 0.40 3.52 7.47
CA LEU A 118 -1.02 3.26 7.24
C LEU A 118 -1.99 4.03 8.17
N PRO A 119 -1.73 4.20 9.49
CA PRO A 119 -2.58 5.02 10.35
C PRO A 119 -2.72 6.46 9.87
N ALA A 120 -1.63 7.06 9.36
CA ALA A 120 -1.63 8.42 8.84
C ALA A 120 -2.39 8.53 7.50
N ILE A 121 -2.24 7.54 6.61
CA ILE A 121 -2.99 7.48 5.34
C ILE A 121 -4.49 7.32 5.59
N VAL A 122 -4.90 6.41 6.49
CA VAL A 122 -6.32 6.19 6.82
C VAL A 122 -6.92 7.40 7.54
N LYS A 123 -6.15 8.09 8.40
CA LYS A 123 -6.58 9.34 9.02
C LYS A 123 -6.78 10.45 7.99
N PHE A 124 -5.81 10.66 7.09
CA PHE A 124 -5.93 11.64 6.01
C PHE A 124 -7.17 11.37 5.15
N LEU A 125 -7.37 10.13 4.69
CA LEU A 125 -8.54 9.78 3.87
C LEU A 125 -9.86 10.00 4.63
N GLY A 126 -9.92 9.67 5.92
CA GLY A 126 -11.09 9.97 6.75
C GLY A 126 -11.40 11.46 6.86
N ASP A 127 -10.39 12.26 7.24
CA ASP A 127 -10.52 13.70 7.42
C ASP A 127 -10.86 14.42 6.09
N GLU A 128 -10.19 14.04 5.00
CA GLU A 128 -10.34 14.65 3.68
C GLU A 128 -11.71 14.32 3.07
N CYS A 129 -12.14 13.06 3.10
CA CYS A 129 -13.46 12.63 2.61
C CYS A 129 -14.63 13.23 3.43
N GLN A 130 -14.38 13.74 4.63
CA GLN A 130 -15.39 14.44 5.44
C GLN A 130 -15.58 15.91 5.05
N LYS A 131 -14.69 16.52 4.28
CA LYS A 131 -14.83 17.93 3.88
C LYS A 131 -16.09 18.17 3.06
N LYS A 132 -16.74 19.31 3.28
CA LYS A 132 -17.86 19.79 2.45
C LYS A 132 -17.30 20.55 1.25
N GLY A 133 -17.93 20.41 0.08
CA GLY A 133 -17.54 21.17 -1.13
C GLY A 133 -16.28 20.66 -1.84
N ILE A 134 -15.93 19.37 -1.68
CA ILE A 134 -14.86 18.75 -2.47
C ILE A 134 -15.25 18.76 -3.95
N ALA A 135 -14.38 19.27 -4.82
CA ALA A 135 -14.60 19.21 -6.27
C ALA A 135 -14.70 17.74 -6.74
N HIS A 136 -15.64 17.42 -7.63
CA HIS A 136 -15.91 16.03 -8.05
C HIS A 136 -14.69 15.28 -8.60
N VAL A 137 -13.72 16.00 -9.18
CA VAL A 137 -12.44 15.44 -9.64
C VAL A 137 -11.58 15.00 -8.45
N ASN A 138 -11.43 15.85 -7.44
CA ASN A 138 -10.69 15.56 -6.21
C ASN A 138 -11.36 14.43 -5.42
N ALA A 139 -12.71 14.43 -5.35
CA ALA A 139 -13.47 13.34 -4.74
C ALA A 139 -13.18 12.01 -5.45
N PHE A 140 -13.04 12.00 -6.79
CA PHE A 140 -12.69 10.79 -7.53
C PHE A 140 -11.25 10.31 -7.28
N VAL A 141 -10.29 11.21 -7.05
CA VAL A 141 -8.94 10.82 -6.59
C VAL A 141 -9.04 10.08 -5.24
N LEU A 142 -9.85 10.60 -4.31
CA LEU A 142 -10.04 9.99 -2.99
C LEU A 142 -10.76 8.63 -3.07
N VAL A 143 -11.76 8.48 -3.95
CA VAL A 143 -12.37 7.18 -4.26
C VAL A 143 -11.33 6.20 -4.81
N ASP A 144 -10.50 6.60 -5.79
CA ASP A 144 -9.45 5.74 -6.33
C ASP A 144 -8.48 5.26 -5.23
N TRP A 145 -8.10 6.13 -4.29
CA TRP A 145 -7.22 5.79 -3.17
C TRP A 145 -7.89 4.87 -2.14
N CYS A 146 -9.09 5.20 -1.69
CA CYS A 146 -9.83 4.38 -0.72
C CYS A 146 -10.10 2.98 -1.30
N SER A 147 -10.59 2.91 -2.54
CA SER A 147 -10.80 1.66 -3.27
C SER A 147 -9.50 0.86 -3.45
N ALA A 148 -8.35 1.49 -3.71
CA ALA A 148 -7.07 0.79 -3.84
C ALA A 148 -6.60 0.16 -2.53
N LEU A 149 -6.78 0.86 -1.39
CA LEU A 149 -6.47 0.35 -0.06
C LEU A 149 -7.42 -0.78 0.35
N LEU A 150 -8.72 -0.65 0.08
CA LEU A 150 -9.72 -1.71 0.33
C LEU A 150 -9.38 -3.01 -0.42
N VAL A 151 -8.83 -2.93 -1.64
CA VAL A 151 -8.30 -4.10 -2.38
C VAL A 151 -7.09 -4.75 -1.69
N GLN A 152 -6.25 -4.00 -0.96
CA GLN A 152 -5.17 -4.60 -0.16
C GLN A 152 -5.75 -5.24 1.11
N PHE A 153 -6.64 -4.55 1.82
CA PHE A 153 -7.25 -5.03 3.07
C PHE A 153 -8.06 -6.32 2.87
N ALA A 154 -8.65 -6.53 1.69
CA ALA A 154 -9.30 -7.79 1.31
C ALA A 154 -8.41 -9.06 1.48
N LYS A 155 -7.09 -8.89 1.58
CA LYS A 155 -6.09 -9.96 1.77
C LYS A 155 -5.42 -9.94 3.15
N GLN A 156 -5.81 -9.01 4.03
CA GLN A 156 -5.12 -8.69 5.28
C GLN A 156 -6.17 -8.47 6.39
N PRO A 157 -6.73 -9.54 6.99
CA PRO A 157 -7.85 -9.48 7.94
C PRO A 157 -7.62 -8.56 9.14
N GLU A 158 -6.38 -8.44 9.60
CA GLU A 158 -5.95 -7.60 10.73
C GLU A 158 -6.11 -6.11 10.38
N ARG A 159 -5.70 -5.73 9.16
CA ARG A 159 -5.81 -4.36 8.65
C ARG A 159 -7.25 -4.01 8.29
N TRP A 160 -8.03 -4.95 7.74
CA TRP A 160 -9.48 -4.79 7.61
C TRP A 160 -10.13 -4.52 8.97
N SER A 161 -9.83 -5.34 9.98
CA SER A 161 -10.44 -5.23 11.31
C SER A 161 -10.12 -3.90 12.01
N LYS A 162 -8.93 -3.34 11.77
CA LYS A 162 -8.48 -2.08 12.38
C LYS A 162 -8.92 -0.81 11.61
N PHE A 163 -8.97 -0.86 10.29
CA PHE A 163 -9.12 0.34 9.44
C PHE A 163 -10.22 0.24 8.37
N GLY A 164 -10.63 -0.97 8.01
CA GLY A 164 -11.41 -1.25 6.80
C GLY A 164 -12.80 -0.64 6.79
N LEU A 165 -13.54 -0.73 7.90
CA LEU A 165 -14.87 -0.13 7.99
C LEU A 165 -14.81 1.40 7.87
N HIS A 166 -13.91 2.05 8.61
CA HIS A 166 -13.71 3.50 8.54
C HIS A 166 -13.36 3.97 7.12
N LEU A 167 -12.46 3.24 6.45
CA LEU A 167 -12.08 3.54 5.07
C LEU A 167 -13.23 3.33 4.07
N ALA A 168 -14.06 2.31 4.26
CA ALA A 168 -15.22 2.06 3.40
C ALA A 168 -16.33 3.10 3.58
N LEU A 169 -16.52 3.63 4.80
CA LEU A 169 -17.42 4.77 5.05
C LEU A 169 -16.88 6.06 4.41
N ALA A 170 -15.56 6.27 4.42
CA ALA A 170 -14.93 7.37 3.69
C ALA A 170 -15.14 7.24 2.17
N ASP A 171 -14.87 6.06 1.59
CA ASP A 171 -15.09 5.74 0.16
C ASP A 171 -16.54 6.01 -0.27
N ALA A 172 -17.53 5.52 0.49
CA ALA A 172 -18.95 5.73 0.21
C ALA A 172 -19.35 7.22 0.13
N ARG A 173 -18.80 8.05 1.02
CA ARG A 173 -19.10 9.49 1.09
C ARG A 173 -18.52 10.28 -0.09
N VAL A 174 -17.29 9.99 -0.52
CA VAL A 174 -16.74 10.62 -1.74
C VAL A 174 -17.30 10.01 -3.02
N LEU A 175 -17.73 8.74 -3.01
CA LEU A 175 -18.47 8.14 -4.11
C LEU A 175 -19.82 8.85 -4.33
N GLU A 176 -20.57 9.13 -3.26
CA GLU A 176 -21.81 9.92 -3.36
C GLU A 176 -21.53 11.29 -4.01
N THR A 177 -20.44 11.95 -3.59
CA THR A 177 -19.99 13.22 -4.20
C THR A 177 -19.65 13.06 -5.68
N CYS A 178 -19.08 11.94 -6.12
CA CYS A 178 -18.81 11.66 -7.53
C CYS A 178 -20.08 11.35 -8.34
N VAL A 179 -21.06 10.68 -7.73
CA VAL A 179 -22.34 10.31 -8.38
C VAL A 179 -23.28 11.52 -8.48
N ALA A 180 -23.26 12.42 -7.49
CA ALA A 180 -24.03 13.67 -7.45
C ALA A 180 -23.49 14.78 -8.37
N ALA A 181 -22.45 14.52 -9.17
CA ALA A 181 -21.77 15.51 -10.02
C ALA A 181 -22.62 16.10 -11.17
N GLY A 182 -23.84 15.61 -11.38
CA GLY A 182 -24.74 16.06 -12.45
C GLY A 182 -24.64 15.24 -13.73
N SER A 183 -25.25 15.76 -14.81
CA SER A 183 -25.49 15.04 -16.06
C SER A 183 -24.54 15.39 -17.21
N ASP A 184 -23.56 16.28 -17.01
CA ASP A 184 -22.61 16.64 -18.07
C ASP A 184 -21.62 15.50 -18.41
N ARG A 185 -20.94 15.60 -19.56
CA ARG A 185 -20.03 14.54 -20.05
C ARG A 185 -18.80 14.31 -19.16
N ARG A 186 -18.36 15.28 -18.36
CA ARG A 186 -17.29 15.13 -17.36
C ARG A 186 -17.84 14.48 -16.10
N ALA A 187 -18.96 14.97 -15.58
CA ALA A 187 -19.66 14.41 -14.43
C ALA A 187 -20.01 12.92 -14.63
N ALA A 188 -20.62 12.56 -15.77
CA ALA A 188 -20.98 11.19 -16.10
C ALA A 188 -19.77 10.24 -16.16
N ARG A 189 -18.61 10.71 -16.67
CA ARG A 189 -17.36 9.92 -16.70
C ARG A 189 -16.77 9.75 -15.30
N ILE A 190 -16.81 10.78 -14.45
CA ILE A 190 -16.37 10.70 -13.06
C ILE A 190 -17.23 9.70 -12.29
N SER A 191 -18.55 9.88 -12.30
CA SER A 191 -19.53 8.98 -11.68
C SER A 191 -19.35 7.53 -12.12
N HIS A 192 -19.28 7.27 -13.44
CA HIS A 192 -19.05 5.92 -13.96
C HIS A 192 -17.72 5.32 -13.49
N SER A 193 -16.63 6.10 -13.51
CA SER A 193 -15.30 5.61 -13.12
C SER A 193 -15.23 5.29 -11.63
N ALA A 194 -15.76 6.18 -10.77
CA ALA A 194 -15.89 5.98 -9.33
C ALA A 194 -16.70 4.71 -9.00
N LEU A 195 -17.84 4.51 -9.67
CA LEU A 195 -18.66 3.30 -9.55
C LEU A 195 -17.93 2.03 -10.03
N VAL A 196 -17.07 2.11 -11.06
CA VAL A 196 -16.27 0.96 -11.51
C VAL A 196 -15.22 0.57 -10.48
N VAL A 197 -14.46 1.53 -9.93
CA VAL A 197 -13.37 1.23 -8.99
C VAL A 197 -13.87 0.81 -7.62
N THR A 198 -14.96 1.43 -7.12
CA THR A 198 -15.62 1.01 -5.88
C THR A 198 -16.18 -0.40 -6.00
N ARG A 199 -16.92 -0.72 -7.08
CA ARG A 199 -17.43 -2.09 -7.30
C ARG A 199 -16.31 -3.14 -7.40
N ARG A 200 -15.14 -2.77 -7.93
CA ARG A 200 -13.95 -3.64 -7.96
C ARG A 200 -13.39 -3.86 -6.55
N ALA A 201 -13.32 -2.81 -5.74
CA ALA A 201 -12.86 -2.89 -4.35
C ALA A 201 -13.83 -3.73 -3.48
N LEU A 202 -15.12 -3.45 -3.55
CA LEU A 202 -16.16 -4.23 -2.86
C LEU A 202 -16.17 -5.69 -3.33
N ARG A 203 -16.00 -5.98 -4.63
CA ARG A 203 -15.90 -7.38 -5.08
C ARG A 203 -14.67 -8.10 -4.50
N ALA A 204 -13.53 -7.43 -4.41
CA ALA A 204 -12.33 -8.02 -3.81
C ALA A 204 -12.55 -8.29 -2.31
N LEU A 205 -13.11 -7.33 -1.59
CA LEU A 205 -13.40 -7.41 -0.16
C LEU A 205 -14.45 -8.48 0.17
N LEU A 206 -15.62 -8.42 -0.45
CA LEU A 206 -16.74 -9.33 -0.21
C LEU A 206 -16.50 -10.74 -0.77
N GLY A 207 -15.62 -10.87 -1.77
CA GLY A 207 -15.15 -12.16 -2.29
C GLY A 207 -14.03 -12.81 -1.46
N SER A 208 -13.52 -12.14 -0.43
CA SER A 208 -12.52 -12.70 0.48
C SER A 208 -13.15 -13.73 1.41
N LYS A 209 -12.54 -14.92 1.53
CA LYS A 209 -13.08 -16.01 2.37
C LYS A 209 -13.05 -15.68 3.85
N ASP A 210 -11.99 -15.00 4.30
CA ASP A 210 -11.72 -14.75 5.72
C ASP A 210 -12.42 -13.49 6.22
N ILE A 211 -12.79 -12.58 5.31
CA ILE A 211 -13.29 -11.24 5.62
C ILE A 211 -14.71 -11.00 5.11
N GLY A 212 -15.10 -11.60 3.98
CA GLY A 212 -16.21 -11.15 3.14
C GLY A 212 -17.56 -11.07 3.83
N GLN A 213 -17.94 -12.09 4.63
CA GLN A 213 -19.21 -12.07 5.37
C GLN A 213 -19.21 -11.00 6.47
N HIS A 214 -18.18 -10.96 7.31
CA HIS A 214 -18.07 -9.95 8.37
C HIS A 214 -18.02 -8.52 7.79
N ALA A 215 -17.35 -8.33 6.65
CA ALA A 215 -17.35 -7.05 5.95
C ALA A 215 -18.75 -6.70 5.43
N LEU A 216 -19.49 -7.65 4.83
CA LEU A 216 -20.87 -7.43 4.39
C LEU A 216 -21.77 -6.98 5.55
N ASP A 217 -21.75 -7.73 6.65
CA ASP A 217 -22.59 -7.46 7.83
C ASP A 217 -22.30 -6.06 8.40
N LYS A 218 -21.02 -5.69 8.52
CA LYS A 218 -20.60 -4.36 8.99
C LYS A 218 -20.98 -3.25 8.02
N LEU A 219 -20.83 -3.45 6.71
CA LEU A 219 -21.15 -2.45 5.70
C LEU A 219 -22.66 -2.19 5.65
N VAL A 220 -23.48 -3.24 5.63
CA VAL A 220 -24.95 -3.11 5.69
C VAL A 220 -25.36 -2.36 6.96
N ALA A 221 -24.89 -2.80 8.13
CA ALA A 221 -25.25 -2.20 9.41
C ALA A 221 -24.81 -0.73 9.61
N ASN A 222 -23.92 -0.18 8.77
CA ASN A 222 -23.47 1.22 8.86
C ASN A 222 -23.87 2.09 7.65
N LEU A 223 -24.22 1.50 6.51
CA LEU A 223 -24.62 2.22 5.29
C LEU A 223 -26.15 2.25 5.07
N THR A 224 -26.92 1.47 5.83
CA THR A 224 -28.40 1.45 5.78
C THR A 224 -29.06 1.77 7.13
N ALA A 225 -28.31 2.39 8.06
CA ALA A 225 -28.77 2.80 9.38
C ALA A 225 -29.29 4.25 9.38
#